data_AF-A0A957T9A0-F1
#
_entry.id   AF-A0A957T9A0-F1
#
_cell.length_a   1.000
_cell.length_b   1.000
_cell.length_c   1.000
_cell.angle_alpha   90.00
_cell.angle_beta   90.00
_cell.angle_gamma   90.00
#
_symmetry.space_group_name_H-M   'P 1'
#
loop_
_entity.id
_entity.type
_entity.pdbx_description
1 polymer ?
#
loop_
_entity_poly.entity_id
_entity_poly.type
_entity_poly.pdbx_seq_one_letter_code
_entity_poly.pdbx_strand_id
1 'polypeptide(L)'
;MPHKHPSSTYALTLLEVTDRLSHKAEVEGVILVGSAVEDAMTPVSDYDLVIVLKESPMPLHVGVTSIDGRFADLVFHTTTQVEEFLAATKPFSFFEWTGRLVGWLEVGEILFDRSGLLRQAQAKAHSGAWIEDDPAGDAFHAWNGVNYNLAVARRLVAAKDPLYLQTLDLRMALYAPADLFFNYFRARHLRWNGDKQAIRYLKAHDPDYLVLFQRFVSEQDRTQKFRLYEQLAVRTLEPVGDLWADGDTVIMPDAKIVTAEMEQQALAFWEHLIQQEQ
;
A
#
# COMPACT_ATOMS: atom_id res chain seq x y z
N MET A 1 9.45 14.21 -24.91
CA MET A 1 9.45 12.74 -24.81
C MET A 1 10.27 12.35 -23.60
N PRO A 2 9.90 11.30 -22.83
CA PRO A 2 10.73 10.82 -21.73
C PRO A 2 12.09 10.33 -22.26
N HIS A 3 13.17 10.64 -21.54
CA HIS A 3 14.54 10.22 -21.87
C HIS A 3 14.90 8.96 -21.09
N LYS A 4 15.67 8.04 -21.70
CA LYS A 4 16.27 6.87 -21.04
C LYS A 4 17.69 6.64 -21.54
N HIS A 5 18.54 6.08 -20.69
CA HIS A 5 19.92 5.69 -21.02
C HIS A 5 20.17 4.22 -20.66
N PRO A 6 21.09 3.52 -21.34
CA PRO A 6 21.55 2.22 -20.89
C PRO A 6 22.09 2.29 -19.46
N SER A 7 21.75 1.30 -18.63
CA SER A 7 22.20 1.26 -17.24
C SER A 7 23.71 1.02 -17.18
N SER A 8 24.44 2.00 -16.62
CA SER A 8 25.88 1.89 -16.37
C SER A 8 26.21 0.96 -15.19
N THR A 9 25.20 0.57 -14.40
CA THR A 9 25.33 -0.32 -13.25
C THR A 9 24.99 -1.77 -13.59
N TYR A 10 24.50 -2.06 -14.80
CA TYR A 10 24.02 -3.41 -15.19
C TYR A 10 25.04 -4.52 -14.95
N ALA A 11 26.33 -4.26 -15.24
CA ALA A 11 27.41 -5.23 -15.11
C ALA A 11 28.16 -5.14 -13.76
N LEU A 12 27.72 -4.27 -12.86
CA LEU A 12 28.33 -4.10 -11.55
C LEU A 12 27.56 -4.92 -10.52
N THR A 13 28.27 -5.57 -9.61
CA THR A 13 27.69 -6.19 -8.42
C THR A 13 27.11 -5.14 -7.48
N LEU A 14 26.20 -5.56 -6.59
CA LEU A 14 25.66 -4.67 -5.55
C LEU A 14 26.78 -4.08 -4.66
N LEU A 15 27.80 -4.89 -4.35
CA LEU A 15 28.96 -4.45 -3.58
C LEU A 15 29.74 -3.36 -4.32
N GLU A 16 30.01 -3.52 -5.61
CA GLU A 16 30.71 -2.51 -6.42
C GLU A 16 29.90 -1.22 -6.57
N VAL A 17 28.58 -1.30 -6.71
CA VAL A 17 27.72 -0.12 -6.75
C VAL A 17 27.76 0.61 -5.42
N THR A 18 27.60 -0.11 -4.31
CA THR A 18 27.65 0.45 -2.96
C THR A 18 29.01 1.08 -2.66
N ASP A 19 30.10 0.40 -3.03
CA ASP A 19 31.46 0.92 -2.90
C ASP A 19 31.62 2.24 -3.67
N ARG A 20 31.19 2.30 -4.94
CA ARG A 20 31.24 3.55 -5.72
C ARG A 20 30.40 4.67 -5.12
N LEU A 21 29.21 4.36 -4.59
CA LEU A 21 28.37 5.33 -3.88
C LEU A 21 29.06 5.85 -2.61
N SER A 22 29.73 4.97 -1.85
CA SER A 22 30.44 5.35 -0.63
C SER A 22 31.58 6.36 -0.86
N HIS A 23 32.14 6.41 -2.06
CA HIS A 23 33.16 7.36 -2.46
C HIS A 23 32.61 8.73 -2.90
N LYS A 24 31.29 8.89 -3.03
CA LYS A 24 30.66 10.16 -3.42
C LYS A 24 30.39 11.03 -2.19
N ALA A 25 30.92 12.25 -2.20
CA ALA A 25 30.83 13.17 -1.07
C ALA A 25 29.38 13.59 -0.75
N GLU A 26 28.51 13.51 -1.75
CA GLU A 26 27.09 13.80 -1.71
C GLU A 26 26.27 12.69 -1.04
N VAL A 27 26.79 11.45 -1.03
CA VAL A 27 26.11 10.30 -0.43
C VAL A 27 26.48 10.22 1.05
N GLU A 28 25.45 10.26 1.88
CA GLU A 28 25.55 10.08 3.33
C GLU A 28 25.42 8.62 3.73
N GLY A 29 24.53 7.87 3.07
CA GLY A 29 24.36 6.46 3.37
C GLY A 29 23.51 5.70 2.36
N VAL A 30 23.53 4.38 2.48
CA VAL A 30 22.80 3.44 1.63
C VAL A 30 22.19 2.36 2.51
N ILE A 31 20.89 2.13 2.34
CA ILE A 31 20.14 1.07 3.01
C ILE A 31 19.61 0.12 1.93
N LEU A 32 19.81 -1.18 2.13
CA LEU A 32 19.17 -2.24 1.36
C LEU A 32 17.87 -2.62 2.05
N VAL A 33 16.78 -2.77 1.30
CA VAL A 33 15.48 -3.21 1.83
C VAL A 33 14.92 -4.38 1.02
N GLY A 34 13.79 -4.92 1.47
CA GLY A 34 13.08 -5.98 0.76
C GLY A 34 13.73 -7.36 0.88
N SER A 35 13.45 -8.23 -0.09
CA SER A 35 13.86 -9.65 -0.03
C SER A 35 15.38 -9.88 -0.03
N ALA A 36 16.17 -8.86 -0.39
CA ALA A 36 17.61 -8.94 -0.38
C ALA A 36 18.22 -8.96 1.03
N VAL A 37 17.51 -8.40 2.02
CA VAL A 37 17.91 -8.42 3.44
C VAL A 37 17.56 -9.76 4.10
N GLU A 38 16.55 -10.47 3.61
CA GLU A 38 16.05 -11.72 4.21
C GLU A 38 16.90 -12.97 3.86
N ASP A 39 18.10 -12.83 3.30
CA ASP A 39 18.97 -13.92 2.79
C ASP A 39 18.27 -14.88 1.80
N ALA A 40 17.16 -14.43 1.19
CA ALA A 40 16.28 -15.20 0.32
C ALA A 40 16.39 -14.79 -1.15
N MET A 41 17.57 -14.34 -1.58
CA MET A 41 17.80 -13.89 -2.94
C MET A 41 17.66 -15.04 -3.94
N THR A 42 16.74 -14.89 -4.88
CA THR A 42 16.55 -15.81 -6.02
C THR A 42 17.00 -15.14 -7.31
N PRO A 43 17.14 -15.84 -8.44
CA PRO A 43 17.48 -15.21 -9.72
C PRO A 43 16.50 -14.11 -10.19
N VAL A 44 15.26 -14.09 -9.68
CA VAL A 44 14.24 -13.08 -10.05
C VAL A 44 14.11 -11.96 -9.02
N SER A 45 14.86 -12.02 -7.92
CA SER A 45 14.87 -10.95 -6.91
C SER A 45 15.48 -9.66 -7.47
N ASP A 46 14.85 -8.56 -7.12
CA ASP A 46 15.25 -7.18 -7.33
C ASP A 46 16.09 -6.65 -6.15
N TYR A 47 16.69 -5.48 -6.35
CA TYR A 47 17.32 -4.69 -5.29
C TYR A 47 16.51 -3.44 -5.00
N ASP A 48 16.12 -3.24 -3.75
CA ASP A 48 15.52 -2.00 -3.28
C ASP A 48 16.57 -1.22 -2.48
N LEU A 49 17.06 -0.11 -3.03
CA LEU A 49 18.08 0.73 -2.39
C LEU A 49 17.51 2.06 -1.95
N VAL A 50 17.62 2.38 -0.67
CA VAL A 50 17.39 3.72 -0.13
C VAL A 50 18.73 4.45 -0.06
N ILE A 51 18.88 5.50 -0.86
CA ILE A 51 20.09 6.32 -0.94
C ILE A 51 19.82 7.64 -0.22
N VAL A 52 20.56 7.89 0.85
CA VAL A 52 20.48 9.14 1.60
C VAL A 52 21.60 10.07 1.12
N LEU A 53 21.19 11.21 0.57
CA LEU A 53 22.06 12.28 0.11
C LEU A 53 22.18 13.35 1.20
N LYS A 54 23.27 14.11 1.23
CA LYS A 54 23.36 15.31 2.09
C LYS A 54 22.34 16.36 1.67
N GLU A 55 22.31 16.65 0.39
CA GLU A 55 21.36 17.56 -0.24
C GLU A 55 20.92 16.96 -1.57
N SER A 56 19.67 17.19 -1.95
CA SER A 56 19.16 16.72 -3.24
C SER A 56 19.47 17.74 -4.32
N PRO A 57 20.31 17.43 -5.33
CA PRO A 57 20.70 18.40 -6.36
C PRO A 57 19.54 18.77 -7.30
N MET A 58 18.45 18.00 -7.26
CA MET A 58 17.20 18.16 -7.98
C MET A 58 16.10 17.41 -7.21
N PRO A 59 14.80 17.57 -7.48
CA PRO A 59 13.74 16.87 -6.74
C PRO A 59 13.66 15.38 -7.11
N LEU A 60 14.68 14.61 -6.71
CA LEU A 60 14.74 13.16 -6.88
C LEU A 60 13.83 12.49 -5.86
N HIS A 61 13.11 11.47 -6.30
CA HIS A 61 12.28 10.65 -5.43
C HIS A 61 12.57 9.17 -5.68
N VAL A 62 12.28 8.70 -6.89
CA VAL A 62 12.48 7.31 -7.29
C VAL A 62 13.20 7.25 -8.63
N GLY A 63 14.17 6.36 -8.75
CA GLY A 63 14.80 5.96 -9.99
C GLY A 63 14.74 4.45 -10.14
N VAL A 64 14.85 3.96 -11.37
CA VAL A 64 14.95 2.53 -11.66
C VAL A 64 16.20 2.29 -12.50
N THR A 65 16.93 1.22 -12.20
CA THR A 65 18.12 0.83 -12.96
C THR A 65 18.24 -0.69 -12.99
N SER A 66 19.38 -1.19 -13.44
CA SER A 66 19.77 -2.57 -13.24
C SER A 66 21.13 -2.67 -12.56
N ILE A 67 21.27 -3.61 -11.63
CA ILE A 67 22.51 -3.92 -10.92
C ILE A 67 22.68 -5.42 -10.99
N ASP A 68 23.85 -5.90 -11.41
CA ASP A 68 24.15 -7.33 -11.54
C ASP A 68 23.10 -8.09 -12.39
N GLY A 69 22.70 -7.48 -13.51
CA GLY A 69 21.66 -8.02 -14.39
C GLY A 69 20.24 -8.03 -13.83
N ARG A 70 20.00 -7.49 -12.62
CA ARG A 70 18.70 -7.50 -11.93
C ARG A 70 18.05 -6.13 -11.98
N PHE A 71 16.72 -6.09 -11.88
CA PHE A 71 16.00 -4.85 -11.66
C PHE A 71 16.36 -4.25 -10.30
N ALA A 72 16.49 -2.93 -10.22
CA ALA A 72 16.78 -2.23 -8.98
C ALA A 72 15.98 -0.94 -8.87
N ASP A 73 15.24 -0.80 -7.78
CA ASP A 73 14.57 0.43 -7.37
C ASP A 73 15.52 1.26 -6.51
N LEU A 74 15.62 2.54 -6.83
CA LEU A 74 16.45 3.52 -6.13
C LEU A 74 15.52 4.56 -5.53
N VAL A 75 15.46 4.64 -4.20
CA VAL A 75 14.70 5.66 -3.49
C VAL A 75 15.65 6.68 -2.88
N PHE A 76 15.40 7.96 -3.12
CA PHE A 76 16.27 9.05 -2.67
C PHE A 76 15.66 9.81 -1.49
N HIS A 77 16.47 9.98 -0.46
CA HIS A 77 16.18 10.79 0.72
C HIS A 77 17.32 11.76 0.99
N THR A 78 17.08 12.73 1.89
CA THR A 78 18.14 13.65 2.35
C THR A 78 18.43 13.51 3.84
N THR A 79 19.60 13.98 4.27
CA THR A 79 19.94 14.06 5.70
C THR A 79 18.96 14.93 6.48
N THR A 80 18.41 15.98 5.87
CA THR A 80 17.35 16.80 6.48
C THR A 80 16.15 15.95 6.91
N GLN A 81 15.76 14.94 6.14
CA GLN A 81 14.65 14.05 6.51
C GLN A 81 15.04 13.07 7.62
N VAL A 82 16.29 12.62 7.64
CA VAL A 82 16.81 11.79 8.74
C VAL A 82 16.86 12.61 10.04
N GLU A 83 17.29 13.86 9.96
CA GLU A 83 17.34 14.81 11.08
C GLU A 83 15.94 15.17 11.57
N GLU A 84 14.99 15.40 10.66
CA GLU A 84 13.57 15.57 10.97
C GLU A 84 13.06 14.37 11.78
N PHE A 85 13.32 13.15 11.31
CA PHE A 85 12.95 11.96 12.05
C PHE A 85 13.63 11.87 13.41
N LEU A 86 14.94 12.14 13.51
CA LEU A 86 15.68 12.11 14.77
C LEU A 86 15.14 13.15 15.78
N ALA A 87 14.70 14.32 15.31
CA ALA A 87 14.11 15.37 16.13
C ALA A 87 12.62 15.13 16.47
N ALA A 88 11.94 14.24 15.73
CA ALA A 88 10.52 13.99 15.91
C ALA A 88 10.16 13.49 17.31
N THR A 89 9.04 13.98 17.82
CA THR A 89 8.44 13.57 19.11
C THR A 89 7.11 12.84 18.94
N LYS A 90 6.68 12.67 17.68
CA LYS A 90 5.46 11.97 17.29
C LYS A 90 5.74 11.01 16.13
N PRO A 91 4.93 9.96 15.96
CA PRO A 91 5.01 9.09 14.79
C PRO A 91 4.67 9.83 13.48
N PHE A 92 5.07 9.25 12.36
CA PHE A 92 4.78 9.74 11.00
C PHE A 92 3.75 8.85 10.32
N SER A 93 2.95 9.43 9.42
CA SER A 93 2.17 8.60 8.50
C SER A 93 3.09 7.89 7.51
N PHE A 94 2.91 6.59 7.29
CA PHE A 94 3.69 5.84 6.29
C PHE A 94 3.54 6.40 4.86
N PHE A 95 2.43 7.09 4.57
CA PHE A 95 2.19 7.66 3.25
C PHE A 95 2.99 8.95 3.01
N GLU A 96 3.50 9.59 4.07
CA GLU A 96 4.42 10.72 3.97
C GLU A 96 5.83 10.25 3.60
N TRP A 97 6.58 11.09 2.89
CA TRP A 97 7.90 10.71 2.38
C TRP A 97 8.87 10.35 3.52
N THR A 98 8.92 11.15 4.59
CA THR A 98 9.74 10.85 5.78
C THR A 98 9.23 9.59 6.52
N GLY A 99 7.92 9.34 6.54
CA GLY A 99 7.37 8.09 7.09
C GLY A 99 7.84 6.83 6.35
N ARG A 100 7.97 6.88 5.02
CA ARG A 100 8.54 5.75 4.26
C ARG A 100 9.99 5.46 4.65
N LEU A 101 10.81 6.50 4.79
CA LEU A 101 12.19 6.37 5.27
C LEU A 101 12.26 5.70 6.63
N VAL A 102 11.41 6.10 7.58
CA VAL A 102 11.32 5.46 8.90
C VAL A 102 10.97 3.98 8.75
N GLY A 103 9.97 3.65 7.92
CA GLY A 103 9.60 2.27 7.65
C GLY A 103 10.73 1.43 7.06
N TRP A 104 11.59 2.01 6.21
CA TRP A 104 12.76 1.33 5.68
C TRP A 104 13.90 1.22 6.68
N LEU A 105 14.07 2.19 7.58
CA LEU A 105 15.03 2.09 8.69
C LEU A 105 14.66 0.96 9.66
N GLU A 106 13.36 0.70 9.86
CA GLU A 106 12.89 -0.40 10.74
C GLU A 106 13.33 -1.79 10.24
N VAL A 107 13.32 -2.03 8.93
CA VAL A 107 13.51 -3.39 8.36
C VAL A 107 14.75 -3.53 7.47
N GLY A 108 15.39 -2.42 7.12
CA GLY A 108 16.50 -2.40 6.16
C GLY A 108 17.86 -2.68 6.77
N GLU A 109 18.79 -3.10 5.92
CA GLU A 109 20.21 -3.25 6.26
C GLU A 109 21.01 -2.05 5.79
N ILE A 110 21.75 -1.41 6.69
CA ILE A 110 22.64 -0.30 6.34
C ILE A 110 23.90 -0.87 5.68
N LEU A 111 24.04 -0.67 4.36
CA LEU A 111 25.23 -1.06 3.61
C LEU A 111 26.35 -0.02 3.71
N PHE A 112 26.00 1.26 3.88
CA PHE A 112 26.94 2.37 4.02
C PHE A 112 26.36 3.48 4.90
N ASP A 113 27.17 4.04 5.79
CA ASP A 113 26.80 5.17 6.66
C ASP A 113 28.04 6.00 6.99
N ARG A 114 28.12 7.20 6.43
CA ARG A 114 29.31 8.05 6.47
C ARG A 114 29.56 8.64 7.85
N SER A 115 28.53 9.20 8.48
CA SER A 115 28.66 9.88 9.78
C SER A 115 28.10 9.08 10.96
N GLY A 116 27.43 7.95 10.70
CA GLY A 116 26.70 7.21 11.73
C GLY A 116 25.25 7.69 11.92
N LEU A 117 24.79 8.62 11.08
CA LEU A 117 23.44 9.22 11.18
C LEU A 117 22.35 8.17 10.93
N LEU A 118 22.56 7.26 9.96
CA LEU A 118 21.59 6.21 9.67
C LEU A 118 21.50 5.19 10.79
N ARG A 119 22.63 4.80 11.39
CA ARG A 119 22.63 3.90 12.57
C ARG A 119 21.89 4.52 13.76
N GLN A 120 22.06 5.82 14.00
CA GLN A 120 21.30 6.54 15.04
C GLN A 120 19.80 6.55 14.74
N ALA A 121 19.42 6.84 13.50
CA ALA A 121 18.03 6.85 13.08
C ALA A 121 17.41 5.45 13.15
N GLN A 122 18.11 4.43 12.69
CA GLN A 122 17.66 3.04 12.78
C GLN A 122 17.49 2.58 14.24
N ALA A 123 18.42 2.94 15.14
CA ALA A 123 18.27 2.66 16.57
C ALA A 123 17.01 3.33 17.15
N LYS A 124 16.73 4.58 16.76
CA LYS A 124 15.48 5.27 17.13
C LYS A 124 14.26 4.51 16.59
N ALA A 125 14.26 4.14 15.31
CA ALA A 125 13.18 3.41 14.66
C ALA A 125 12.88 2.07 15.36
N HIS A 126 13.91 1.34 15.78
CA HIS A 126 13.77 0.09 16.54
C HIS A 126 13.31 0.27 17.99
N SER A 127 13.45 1.46 18.56
CA SER A 127 13.14 1.73 19.97
C SER A 127 11.66 1.99 20.28
N GLY A 128 10.82 2.16 19.26
CA GLY A 128 9.41 2.52 19.44
C GLY A 128 8.59 2.43 18.16
N ALA A 129 7.28 2.67 18.26
CA ALA A 129 6.39 2.77 17.10
C ALA A 129 6.47 4.20 16.54
N TRP A 130 7.21 4.37 15.44
CA TRP A 130 7.42 5.68 14.80
C TRP A 130 6.63 5.86 13.50
N ILE A 131 5.92 4.82 13.07
CA ILE A 131 4.91 4.88 12.03
C ILE A 131 3.55 4.85 12.72
N GLU A 132 2.67 5.79 12.36
CA GLU A 132 1.27 5.77 12.79
C GLU A 132 0.62 4.47 12.33
N ASP A 133 -0.07 3.79 13.26
CA ASP A 133 -1.04 2.76 12.88
C ASP A 133 -2.12 3.43 12.01
N ASP A 134 -2.55 2.73 10.97
CA ASP A 134 -3.49 3.27 10.00
C ASP A 134 -4.76 3.77 10.72
N PRO A 135 -5.08 5.08 10.65
CA PRO A 135 -6.11 5.67 11.51
C PRO A 135 -7.47 5.00 11.26
N ALA A 136 -8.35 5.02 12.26
CA ALA A 136 -9.69 4.44 12.20
C ALA A 136 -10.52 4.82 10.94
N GLY A 137 -10.20 5.94 10.28
CA GLY A 137 -10.79 6.33 8.99
C GLY A 137 -10.58 5.31 7.88
N ASP A 138 -9.48 4.56 7.87
CA ASP A 138 -9.17 3.61 6.80
C ASP A 138 -10.09 2.39 6.80
N ALA A 139 -10.59 1.97 7.97
CA ALA A 139 -11.57 0.90 8.09
C ALA A 139 -12.95 1.32 7.54
N PHE A 140 -13.41 2.53 7.86
CA PHE A 140 -14.67 3.06 7.31
C PHE A 140 -14.58 3.21 5.77
N HIS A 141 -13.47 3.73 5.25
CA HIS A 141 -13.26 3.85 3.81
C HIS A 141 -13.21 2.47 3.13
N ALA A 142 -12.60 1.47 3.76
CA ALA A 142 -12.62 0.09 3.28
C ALA A 142 -14.05 -0.47 3.23
N TRP A 143 -14.83 -0.28 4.31
CA TRP A 143 -16.23 -0.70 4.39
C TRP A 143 -17.10 -0.06 3.31
N ASN A 144 -17.02 1.26 3.15
CA ASN A 144 -17.78 1.98 2.14
C ASN A 144 -17.35 1.59 0.71
N GLY A 145 -16.04 1.49 0.45
CA GLY A 145 -15.51 1.16 -0.88
C GLY A 145 -15.95 -0.22 -1.37
N VAL A 146 -15.78 -1.25 -0.53
CA VAL A 146 -16.18 -2.62 -0.87
C VAL A 146 -17.70 -2.72 -1.06
N ASN A 147 -18.49 -2.11 -0.18
CA ASN A 147 -19.94 -2.12 -0.29
C ASN A 147 -20.45 -1.41 -1.54
N TYR A 148 -19.95 -0.21 -1.84
CA TYR A 148 -20.31 0.53 -3.03
C TYR A 148 -20.00 -0.28 -4.30
N ASN A 149 -18.80 -0.86 -4.39
CA ASN A 149 -18.41 -1.65 -5.55
C ASN A 149 -19.28 -2.90 -5.71
N LEU A 150 -19.67 -3.54 -4.59
CA LEU A 150 -20.57 -4.68 -4.61
C LEU A 150 -21.99 -4.30 -5.03
N ALA A 151 -22.54 -3.21 -4.51
CA ALA A 151 -23.86 -2.71 -4.90
C ALA A 151 -23.93 -2.38 -6.40
N VAL A 152 -22.87 -1.75 -6.94
CA VAL A 152 -22.74 -1.52 -8.39
C VAL A 152 -22.72 -2.86 -9.14
N ALA A 153 -21.93 -3.83 -8.69
CA ALA A 153 -21.83 -5.13 -9.35
C ALA A 153 -23.17 -5.90 -9.35
N ARG A 154 -23.91 -5.90 -8.23
CA ARG A 154 -25.27 -6.48 -8.13
C ARG A 154 -26.20 -5.87 -9.17
N ARG A 155 -26.20 -4.54 -9.29
CA ARG A 155 -27.00 -3.83 -10.30
C ARG A 155 -26.62 -4.21 -11.72
N LEU A 156 -25.32 -4.32 -12.03
CA LEU A 156 -24.85 -4.69 -13.37
C LEU A 156 -25.23 -6.14 -13.73
N VAL A 157 -25.12 -7.08 -12.79
CA VAL A 157 -25.59 -8.47 -12.98
C VAL A 157 -27.09 -8.52 -13.30
N ALA A 158 -27.89 -7.73 -12.59
CA ALA A 158 -29.34 -7.73 -12.74
C ALA A 158 -29.84 -7.13 -14.07
N ALA A 159 -29.06 -6.24 -14.70
CA ALA A 159 -29.48 -5.48 -15.88
C ALA A 159 -29.75 -6.35 -17.13
N LYS A 160 -29.18 -7.56 -17.21
CA LYS A 160 -29.28 -8.48 -18.37
C LYS A 160 -28.90 -7.86 -19.73
N ASP A 161 -28.26 -6.70 -19.72
CA ASP A 161 -27.78 -5.99 -20.90
C ASP A 161 -26.32 -6.37 -21.21
N PRO A 162 -25.96 -6.68 -22.47
CA PRO A 162 -24.60 -7.10 -22.82
C PRO A 162 -23.50 -6.10 -22.45
N LEU A 163 -23.74 -4.79 -22.59
CA LEU A 163 -22.76 -3.77 -22.24
C LEU A 163 -22.55 -3.69 -20.72
N TYR A 164 -23.62 -3.85 -19.95
CA TYR A 164 -23.55 -3.91 -18.49
C TYR A 164 -22.77 -5.15 -18.02
N LEU A 165 -23.00 -6.30 -18.66
CA LEU A 165 -22.27 -7.53 -18.35
C LEU A 165 -20.78 -7.43 -18.72
N GLN A 166 -20.43 -6.81 -19.85
CA GLN A 166 -19.03 -6.52 -20.20
C GLN A 166 -18.38 -5.55 -19.20
N THR A 167 -19.13 -4.53 -18.76
CA THR A 167 -18.66 -3.59 -17.74
C THR A 167 -18.39 -4.32 -16.42
N LEU A 168 -19.29 -5.23 -16.02
CA LEU A 168 -19.08 -6.08 -14.85
C LEU A 168 -17.83 -6.95 -14.99
N ASP A 169 -17.61 -7.57 -16.16
CA ASP A 169 -16.43 -8.40 -16.40
C ASP A 169 -15.12 -7.60 -16.23
N LEU A 170 -15.06 -6.40 -16.81
CA LEU A 170 -13.92 -5.49 -16.64
C LEU A 170 -13.71 -5.14 -15.16
N ARG A 171 -14.80 -4.86 -14.43
CA ARG A 171 -14.71 -4.53 -13.01
C ARG A 171 -14.21 -5.71 -12.18
N MET A 172 -14.70 -6.92 -12.43
CA MET A 172 -14.27 -8.13 -11.72
C MET A 172 -12.86 -8.57 -12.09
N ALA A 173 -12.36 -8.21 -13.28
CA ALA A 173 -11.00 -8.53 -13.71
C ALA A 173 -9.96 -7.53 -13.16
N LEU A 174 -10.30 -6.25 -13.08
CA LEU A 174 -9.33 -5.18 -12.80
C LEU A 174 -9.47 -4.59 -11.40
N TYR A 175 -10.67 -4.13 -11.04
CA TYR A 175 -10.87 -3.31 -9.85
C TYR A 175 -11.20 -4.14 -8.61
N ALA A 176 -12.12 -5.10 -8.74
CA ALA A 176 -12.59 -5.90 -7.61
C ALA A 176 -11.48 -6.70 -6.90
N PRO A 177 -10.50 -7.31 -7.61
CA PRO A 177 -9.41 -8.00 -6.93
C PRO A 177 -8.55 -7.05 -6.10
N ALA A 178 -8.17 -5.90 -6.66
CA ALA A 178 -7.37 -4.90 -5.95
C ALA A 178 -8.16 -4.34 -4.75
N ASP A 179 -9.42 -3.94 -4.96
CA ASP A 179 -10.29 -3.40 -3.94
C ASP A 179 -10.43 -4.35 -2.73
N LEU A 180 -10.75 -5.63 -2.97
CA LEU A 180 -10.86 -6.61 -1.89
C LEU A 180 -9.53 -6.85 -1.18
N PHE A 181 -8.45 -7.00 -1.94
CA PHE A 181 -7.16 -7.41 -1.39
C PHE A 181 -6.55 -6.31 -0.52
N PHE A 182 -6.58 -5.04 -0.96
CA PHE A 182 -6.09 -3.92 -0.14
C PHE A 182 -7.01 -3.66 1.05
N ASN A 183 -8.33 -3.71 0.85
CA ASN A 183 -9.28 -3.43 1.93
C ASN A 183 -9.31 -4.54 2.99
N TYR A 184 -8.87 -5.77 2.70
CA TYR A 184 -8.67 -6.80 3.73
C TYR A 184 -7.72 -6.34 4.83
N PHE A 185 -6.59 -5.73 4.44
CA PHE A 185 -5.58 -5.24 5.38
C PHE A 185 -6.06 -3.98 6.10
N ARG A 186 -6.64 -3.01 5.37
CA ARG A 186 -7.19 -1.78 5.96
C ARG A 186 -8.28 -2.06 6.98
N ALA A 187 -9.23 -2.94 6.66
CA ALA A 187 -10.30 -3.34 7.56
C ALA A 187 -9.80 -3.98 8.86
N ARG A 188 -8.55 -4.47 8.89
CA ARG A 188 -7.92 -5.11 10.04
C ARG A 188 -6.82 -4.27 10.67
N HIS A 189 -6.65 -3.01 10.23
CA HIS A 189 -5.56 -2.12 10.64
C HIS A 189 -4.17 -2.78 10.46
N LEU A 190 -4.03 -3.59 9.41
CA LEU A 190 -2.77 -4.25 9.10
C LEU A 190 -1.96 -3.41 8.12
N ARG A 191 -0.70 -3.18 8.45
CA ARG A 191 0.22 -2.45 7.58
C ARG A 191 0.47 -3.20 6.28
N TRP A 192 0.40 -2.47 5.16
CA TRP A 192 0.78 -3.00 3.86
C TRP A 192 2.29 -2.92 3.64
N ASN A 193 2.97 -4.06 3.71
CA ASN A 193 4.43 -4.18 3.50
C ASN A 193 4.79 -4.76 2.11
N GLY A 194 3.91 -4.58 1.12
CA GLY A 194 4.07 -5.09 -0.24
C GLY A 194 3.46 -6.47 -0.47
N ASP A 195 3.25 -6.79 -1.75
CA ASP A 195 2.48 -7.96 -2.21
C ASP A 195 3.03 -9.28 -1.68
N LYS A 196 4.37 -9.46 -1.71
CA LYS A 196 5.03 -10.68 -1.23
C LYS A 196 4.75 -10.91 0.25
N GLN A 197 4.84 -9.86 1.08
CA GLN A 197 4.57 -9.95 2.51
C GLN A 197 3.08 -10.13 2.80
N ALA A 198 2.21 -9.46 2.06
CA ALA A 198 0.76 -9.66 2.17
C ALA A 198 0.38 -11.13 1.91
N ILE A 199 0.95 -11.76 0.88
CA ILE A 199 0.72 -13.18 0.60
C ILE A 199 1.29 -14.08 1.69
N ARG A 200 2.50 -13.81 2.20
CA ARG A 200 3.08 -14.58 3.32
C ARG A 200 2.22 -14.47 4.57
N TYR A 201 1.74 -13.26 4.89
CA TYR A 201 0.84 -13.02 6.00
C TYR A 201 -0.44 -13.84 5.86
N LEU A 202 -1.12 -13.75 4.71
CA LEU A 202 -2.34 -14.52 4.49
C LEU A 202 -2.09 -16.02 4.56
N LYS A 203 -0.99 -16.54 4.00
CA LYS A 203 -0.64 -17.97 4.13
C LYS A 203 -0.51 -18.42 5.59
N ALA A 204 0.02 -17.58 6.46
CA ALA A 204 0.26 -17.90 7.86
C ALA A 204 -0.97 -17.67 8.76
N HIS A 205 -1.77 -16.65 8.45
CA HIS A 205 -2.81 -16.15 9.36
C HIS A 205 -4.24 -16.31 8.84
N ASP A 206 -4.46 -16.32 7.53
CA ASP A 206 -5.78 -16.54 6.92
C ASP A 206 -5.66 -17.24 5.55
N PRO A 207 -5.24 -18.52 5.54
CA PRO A 207 -5.05 -19.27 4.30
C PRO A 207 -6.37 -19.49 3.56
N ASP A 208 -7.50 -19.54 4.28
CA ASP A 208 -8.82 -19.74 3.68
C ASP A 208 -9.23 -18.51 2.85
N TYR A 209 -8.99 -17.29 3.35
CA TYR A 209 -9.18 -16.08 2.56
C TYR A 209 -8.32 -16.09 1.30
N LEU A 210 -7.04 -16.45 1.40
CA LEU A 210 -6.15 -16.51 0.25
C LEU A 210 -6.63 -17.51 -0.81
N VAL A 211 -7.06 -18.70 -0.39
CA VAL A 211 -7.61 -19.72 -1.29
C VAL A 211 -8.88 -19.21 -1.98
N LEU A 212 -9.77 -18.57 -1.23
CA LEU A 212 -10.99 -17.99 -1.79
C LEU A 212 -10.67 -16.87 -2.80
N PHE A 213 -9.70 -16.01 -2.48
CA PHE A 213 -9.24 -14.94 -3.35
C PHE A 213 -8.64 -15.49 -4.66
N GLN A 214 -7.79 -16.51 -4.56
CA GLN A 214 -7.19 -17.19 -5.72
C GLN A 214 -8.23 -17.83 -6.64
N ARG A 215 -9.27 -18.44 -6.04
CA ARG A 215 -10.42 -18.98 -6.79
C ARG A 215 -11.17 -17.87 -7.52
N PHE A 216 -11.46 -16.76 -6.84
CA PHE A 216 -12.14 -15.61 -7.45
C PHE A 216 -11.39 -15.04 -8.66
N VAL A 217 -10.07 -14.80 -8.54
CA VAL A 217 -9.31 -14.20 -9.64
C VAL A 217 -9.22 -15.13 -10.86
N SER A 218 -9.15 -16.44 -10.61
CA SER A 218 -8.99 -17.46 -11.66
C SER A 218 -10.31 -17.90 -12.30
N GLU A 219 -11.45 -17.67 -11.64
CA GLU A 219 -12.77 -18.04 -12.14
C GLU A 219 -13.12 -17.28 -13.43
N GLN A 220 -13.67 -18.01 -14.40
CA GLN A 220 -14.05 -17.52 -15.73
C GLN A 220 -15.57 -17.48 -15.91
N ASP A 221 -16.31 -18.34 -15.21
CA ASP A 221 -17.77 -18.25 -15.21
C ASP A 221 -18.23 -17.02 -14.43
N ARG A 222 -18.91 -16.10 -15.10
CA ARG A 222 -19.36 -14.83 -14.53
C ARG A 222 -20.22 -15.00 -13.28
N THR A 223 -21.16 -15.96 -13.31
CA THR A 223 -22.08 -16.19 -12.20
C THR A 223 -21.34 -16.69 -10.97
N GLN A 224 -20.44 -17.65 -11.17
CA GLN A 224 -19.62 -18.19 -10.11
C GLN A 224 -18.60 -17.17 -9.60
N LYS A 225 -17.98 -16.38 -10.49
CA LYS A 225 -17.06 -15.30 -10.13
C LYS A 225 -17.74 -14.26 -9.25
N PHE A 226 -18.96 -13.87 -9.61
CA PHE A 226 -19.75 -12.95 -8.81
C PHE A 226 -20.11 -13.51 -7.42
N ARG A 227 -20.48 -14.79 -7.31
CA ARG A 227 -20.70 -15.43 -6.00
C ARG A 227 -19.44 -15.48 -5.14
N LEU A 228 -18.27 -15.69 -5.74
CA LEU A 228 -16.98 -15.66 -5.03
C LEU A 228 -16.64 -14.23 -4.60
N TYR A 229 -16.95 -13.23 -5.43
CA TYR A 229 -16.81 -11.82 -5.08
C TYR A 229 -17.65 -11.45 -3.85
N GLU A 230 -18.91 -11.89 -3.79
CA GLU A 230 -19.78 -11.68 -2.62
C GLU A 230 -19.21 -12.33 -1.34
N GLN A 231 -18.73 -13.57 -1.44
CA GLN A 231 -18.12 -14.25 -0.29
C GLN A 231 -16.86 -13.53 0.19
N LEU A 232 -16.02 -13.04 -0.72
CA LEU A 232 -14.84 -12.25 -0.36
C LEU A 232 -15.22 -10.92 0.26
N ALA A 233 -16.24 -10.22 -0.26
CA ALA A 233 -16.69 -8.96 0.31
C ALA A 233 -17.11 -9.13 1.79
N VAL A 234 -17.88 -10.19 2.10
CA VAL A 234 -18.23 -10.53 3.49
C VAL A 234 -16.98 -10.76 4.33
N ARG A 235 -16.05 -11.61 3.88
CA ARG A 235 -14.83 -11.93 4.63
C ARG A 235 -13.90 -10.73 4.80
N THR A 236 -13.80 -9.87 3.78
CA THR A 236 -13.02 -8.65 3.82
C THR A 236 -13.55 -7.72 4.91
N LEU A 237 -14.87 -7.55 5.00
CA LEU A 237 -15.52 -6.60 5.90
C LEU A 237 -15.92 -7.14 7.28
N GLU A 238 -15.80 -8.44 7.52
CA GLU A 238 -16.07 -9.09 8.82
C GLU A 238 -15.60 -8.30 10.06
N PRO A 239 -14.42 -7.63 10.07
CA PRO A 239 -13.97 -6.88 11.25
C PRO A 239 -14.62 -5.50 11.43
N VAL A 240 -15.27 -4.95 10.39
CA VAL A 240 -15.72 -3.54 10.36
C VAL A 240 -17.24 -3.44 10.37
N GLY A 241 -17.94 -4.28 9.61
CA GLY A 241 -19.39 -4.22 9.53
C GLY A 241 -19.98 -5.07 8.41
N ASP A 242 -21.30 -5.10 8.37
CA ASP A 242 -22.05 -5.90 7.41
C ASP A 242 -22.08 -5.29 6.00
N LEU A 243 -22.51 -6.09 5.04
CA LEU A 243 -22.80 -5.60 3.69
C LEU A 243 -24.07 -4.74 3.68
N TRP A 244 -24.12 -3.73 2.81
CA TRP A 244 -25.35 -2.97 2.58
C TRP A 244 -26.48 -3.88 2.09
N ALA A 245 -27.64 -3.71 2.70
CA ALA A 245 -28.89 -4.31 2.28
C ALA A 245 -29.54 -3.49 1.16
N ASP A 246 -30.45 -4.13 0.43
CA ASP A 246 -31.25 -3.43 -0.58
C ASP A 246 -32.13 -2.39 0.10
N GLY A 247 -31.99 -1.12 -0.32
CA GLY A 247 -32.74 0.01 0.22
C GLY A 247 -32.01 0.80 1.31
N ASP A 248 -30.81 0.38 1.73
CA ASP A 248 -29.98 1.18 2.63
C ASP A 248 -29.58 2.51 1.99
N THR A 249 -29.61 3.57 2.79
CA THR A 249 -29.05 4.88 2.44
C THR A 249 -27.72 5.04 3.17
N VAL A 250 -26.66 5.36 2.43
CA VAL A 250 -25.35 5.69 3.00
C VAL A 250 -24.87 7.00 2.41
N ILE A 251 -24.50 7.94 3.28
CA ILE A 251 -23.93 9.23 2.90
C ILE A 251 -22.50 9.26 3.43
N MET A 252 -21.55 9.54 2.54
CA MET A 252 -20.13 9.63 2.88
C MET A 252 -19.76 11.09 3.14
N PRO A 253 -19.42 11.48 4.38
CA PRO A 253 -18.88 12.80 4.66
C PRO A 253 -17.54 13.01 3.97
N ASP A 254 -17.29 14.22 3.45
CA ASP A 254 -15.99 14.60 2.91
C ASP A 254 -15.05 15.01 4.06
N ALA A 255 -14.45 14.01 4.71
CA ALA A 255 -13.56 14.20 5.84
C ALA A 255 -12.46 13.14 5.90
N LYS A 256 -11.28 13.51 6.41
CA LYS A 256 -10.14 12.59 6.61
C LYS A 256 -10.41 11.54 7.68
N ILE A 257 -11.16 11.91 8.71
CA ILE A 257 -11.61 10.99 9.76
C ILE A 257 -13.13 11.12 9.80
N VAL A 258 -13.81 10.02 9.50
CA VAL A 258 -15.26 9.93 9.61
C VAL A 258 -15.60 9.42 11.00
N THR A 259 -16.50 10.12 11.68
CA THR A 259 -17.02 9.72 12.99
C THR A 259 -18.49 9.31 12.87
N ALA A 260 -18.95 8.47 13.78
CA ALA A 260 -20.36 8.05 13.83
C ALA A 260 -21.32 9.25 13.93
N GLU A 261 -20.94 10.33 14.64
CA GLU A 261 -21.74 11.55 14.71
C GLU A 261 -21.86 12.24 13.35
N MET A 262 -20.77 12.32 12.58
CA MET A 262 -20.79 12.90 11.24
C MET A 262 -21.65 12.07 10.27
N GLU A 263 -21.58 10.74 10.35
CA GLU A 263 -22.43 9.85 9.57
C GLU A 263 -23.92 10.07 9.89
N GLN A 264 -24.27 10.15 11.18
CA GLN A 264 -25.65 10.41 11.61
C GLN A 264 -26.14 11.78 11.15
N GLN A 265 -25.32 12.83 11.27
CA GLN A 265 -25.67 14.17 10.80
C GLN A 265 -25.85 14.21 9.28
N ALA A 266 -25.00 13.52 8.52
CA ALA A 266 -25.09 13.45 7.07
C ALA A 266 -26.37 12.73 6.61
N LEU A 267 -26.73 11.63 7.27
CA LEU A 267 -27.99 10.92 7.03
C LEU A 267 -29.20 11.80 7.39
N ALA A 268 -29.21 12.42 8.57
CA ALA A 268 -30.29 13.30 8.99
C ALA A 268 -30.48 14.49 8.03
N PHE A 269 -29.38 15.04 7.51
CA PHE A 269 -29.41 16.08 6.49
C PHE A 269 -30.04 15.59 5.19
N TRP A 270 -29.66 14.40 4.71
CA TRP A 270 -30.29 13.81 3.53
C TRP A 270 -31.80 13.61 3.71
N GLU A 271 -32.22 13.04 4.84
CA GLU A 271 -33.64 12.82 5.14
C GLU A 271 -34.43 14.14 5.20
N HIS A 272 -33.83 15.19 5.77
CA HIS A 272 -34.44 16.52 5.79
C HIS A 272 -34.66 17.09 4.38
N LEU A 273 -33.76 16.85 3.44
CA LEU A 273 -33.89 17.36 2.06
C LEU A 273 -35.03 16.70 1.27
N ILE A 274 -35.38 15.46 1.59
CA ILE A 274 -36.39 14.68 0.85
C ILE A 274 -37.76 14.64 1.53
N GLN A 275 -37.84 15.02 2.81
CA GLN A 275 -39.11 15.20 3.50
C GLN A 275 -39.85 16.41 2.91
N GLN A 276 -41.06 16.20 2.41
CA GLN A 276 -41.93 17.30 2.01
C GLN A 276 -42.48 17.98 3.27
N GLU A 277 -42.36 19.31 3.35
CA GLU A 277 -43.08 20.10 4.36
C GLU A 277 -44.59 19.83 4.20
N GLN A 278 -45.19 19.22 5.21
CA GLN A 278 -46.65 19.06 5.31
C GLN A 278 -47.30 20.34 5.79
#